data_AF-A0AAP2RDL7-F1
#
_entry.id   AF-A0AAP2RDL7-F1
#
_cell.length_a   1.000
_cell.length_b   1.000
_cell.length_c   1.000
_cell.angle_alpha   90.00
_cell.angle_beta   90.00
_cell.angle_gamma   90.00
#
_symmetry.space_group_name_H-M   'P 1'
#
loop_
_entity.id
_entity.type
_entity.pdbx_description
1 polymer ?
#
loop_
_entity_poly.entity_id
_entity_poly.type
_entity_poly.pdbx_seq_one_letter_code
_entity_poly.pdbx_strand_id
1 'polypeptide(L)'
;MVIQNMRCPGCGEETFEEELIMGKCPLCGTKIKDAPESVTSSASEPFIRCTSEYEELPFDMMGASVRDMITDIFGDIFSGVERTLLISYMAYDISQNTGLELKQARNVARQVVDQEEATFEFDITPAWYDEFKIKKCARCGRLHLMVGKKLLKGRIEEGIGEYDVDYVCRRCI
;
A
#
# COMPACT_ATOMS: atom_id res chain seq x y z
N MET A 1 25.05 12.56 -41.75
CA MET A 1 23.59 12.72 -41.79
C MET A 1 23.30 14.20 -41.70
N VAL A 2 22.60 14.79 -42.68
CA VAL A 2 22.22 16.20 -42.65
C VAL A 2 20.93 16.26 -41.83
N ILE A 3 20.99 16.85 -40.63
CA ILE A 3 19.82 17.07 -39.78
C ILE A 3 19.05 18.24 -40.42
N GLN A 4 17.86 17.96 -40.98
CA GLN A 4 16.99 19.02 -41.49
C GLN A 4 16.28 19.69 -40.33
N ASN A 5 16.63 20.95 -40.07
CA ASN A 5 15.96 21.81 -39.09
C ASN A 5 14.76 22.50 -39.74
N MET A 6 13.64 22.53 -39.02
CA MET A 6 12.42 23.22 -39.42
C MET A 6 11.98 24.16 -38.29
N ARG A 7 11.30 25.26 -38.60
CA ARG A 7 10.71 26.12 -37.57
C ARG A 7 9.22 25.87 -37.46
N CYS A 8 8.73 25.74 -36.22
CA CYS A 8 7.31 25.57 -35.99
C CYS A 8 6.53 26.83 -36.43
N PRO A 9 5.46 26.71 -37.23
CA PRO A 9 4.65 27.86 -37.64
C PRO A 9 3.81 28.46 -36.50
N GLY A 10 3.65 27.75 -35.38
CA GLY A 10 2.89 28.23 -34.21
C GLY A 10 3.73 29.06 -33.23
N CYS A 11 4.85 28.52 -32.76
CA CYS A 11 5.70 29.15 -31.74
C CYS A 11 7.02 29.72 -32.29
N GLY A 12 7.36 29.46 -33.56
CA GLY A 12 8.59 29.95 -34.19
C GLY A 12 9.88 29.28 -33.72
N GLU A 13 9.80 28.35 -32.76
CA GLU A 13 10.94 27.62 -32.21
C GLU A 13 11.49 26.59 -33.21
N GLU A 14 12.79 26.33 -33.08
CA GLU A 14 13.49 25.35 -33.90
C GLU A 14 13.08 23.95 -33.46
N THR A 15 12.61 23.17 -34.43
CA THR A 15 12.10 21.81 -34.24
C THR A 15 12.74 20.88 -35.24
N PHE A 16 13.05 19.66 -34.81
CA PHE A 16 13.61 18.62 -35.66
C PHE A 16 12.54 17.59 -36.00
N GLU A 17 12.60 16.98 -37.19
CA GLU A 17 11.58 15.99 -37.60
C GLU A 17 11.49 14.80 -36.64
N GLU A 18 12.61 14.41 -36.03
CA GLU A 18 12.70 13.32 -35.05
C GLU A 18 12.08 13.64 -33.68
N GLU A 19 11.93 14.93 -33.35
CA GLU A 19 11.35 15.39 -32.07
C GLU A 19 9.85 15.66 -32.16
N LEU A 20 9.26 15.49 -33.36
CA LEU A 20 7.82 15.68 -33.55
C LEU A 20 7.04 14.53 -32.92
N ILE A 21 6.19 14.86 -31.94
CA ILE A 21 5.28 13.89 -31.34
C ILE A 21 4.04 13.83 -32.23
N MET A 22 3.86 12.71 -32.94
CA MET A 22 2.73 12.49 -33.86
C MET A 22 2.59 13.61 -34.91
N GLY A 23 3.71 14.13 -35.43
CA GLY A 23 3.72 15.22 -36.43
C GLY A 23 3.38 16.61 -35.87
N LYS A 24 3.30 16.76 -34.53
CA LYS A 24 3.05 18.03 -33.84
C LYS A 24 4.30 18.57 -33.15
N CYS A 25 4.36 19.89 -33.05
CA CYS A 25 5.36 20.59 -32.24
C CYS A 25 5.23 20.19 -30.76
N PRO A 26 6.31 19.79 -30.08
CA PRO A 26 6.27 19.44 -28.66
C PRO A 26 5.93 20.62 -27.74
N LEU A 27 6.22 21.85 -28.17
CA LEU A 27 6.11 23.04 -27.32
C LEU A 27 4.73 23.69 -27.41
N CYS A 28 4.14 23.75 -28.60
CA CYS A 28 2.83 24.41 -28.80
C CYS A 28 1.73 23.49 -29.35
N GLY A 29 2.03 22.23 -29.68
CA GLY A 29 1.06 21.28 -30.23
C GLY A 29 0.59 21.56 -31.66
N THR A 30 1.12 22.61 -32.30
CA THR A 30 0.80 22.95 -33.70
C THR A 30 1.27 21.83 -34.62
N LYS A 31 0.40 21.37 -35.53
CA LYS A 31 0.75 20.36 -36.53
C LYS A 31 1.77 20.94 -37.52
N ILE A 32 2.91 20.27 -37.68
CA ILE A 32 4.00 20.68 -38.58
C ILE A 32 4.00 19.82 -39.85
N LYS A 33 3.68 18.53 -39.73
CA LYS A 33 3.69 17.59 -40.85
C LYS A 33 2.48 16.66 -40.72
N ASP A 34 1.77 16.43 -41.82
CA ASP A 34 0.73 15.41 -41.87
C ASP A 34 1.39 14.04 -41.75
N ALA A 35 0.94 13.26 -40.76
CA ALA A 35 1.41 11.90 -40.57
C ALA A 35 1.08 11.08 -41.83
N PRO A 36 1.98 10.21 -42.34
CA PRO A 36 1.62 9.31 -43.42
C PRO A 36 0.45 8.42 -42.97
N GLU A 37 -0.63 8.43 -43.75
CA GLU A 37 -1.87 7.75 -43.41
C GLU A 37 -1.72 6.21 -43.48
N SER A 38 -2.03 5.58 -42.34
CA SER A 38 -2.54 4.21 -42.13
C SER A 38 -1.62 3.00 -42.36
N VAL A 39 -1.22 2.37 -41.25
CA VAL A 39 -1.73 1.04 -40.86
C VAL A 39 -1.94 1.04 -39.33
N THR A 40 -3.14 0.63 -38.95
CA THR A 40 -3.64 0.33 -37.59
C THR A 40 -2.68 -0.52 -36.73
N SER A 41 -2.78 -0.39 -35.39
CA SER A 41 -2.00 -1.01 -34.29
C SER A 41 -0.67 -0.30 -34.00
N SER A 42 -0.32 0.15 -32.80
CA SER A 42 -0.54 -0.39 -31.46
C SER A 42 -0.46 0.75 -30.44
N ALA A 43 -1.57 1.09 -29.78
CA ALA A 43 -1.51 1.88 -28.56
C ALA A 43 -0.93 0.96 -27.48
N SER A 44 0.22 1.34 -26.92
CA SER A 44 0.83 0.67 -25.79
C SER A 44 -0.19 0.59 -24.66
N GLU A 45 -0.69 -0.62 -24.42
CA GLU A 45 -1.55 -0.89 -23.30
C GLU A 45 -0.79 -0.65 -21.98
N PRO A 46 -1.48 -0.20 -20.92
CA PRO A 46 -0.88 -0.23 -19.59
C PRO A 46 -0.47 -1.67 -19.26
N PHE A 47 0.76 -1.86 -18.76
CA PHE A 47 1.36 -3.16 -18.45
C PHE A 47 0.56 -4.00 -17.43
N ILE A 48 -0.42 -3.39 -16.76
CA ILE A 48 -1.40 -4.08 -15.92
C ILE A 48 -2.76 -3.93 -16.58
N ARG A 49 -3.15 -4.92 -17.40
CA ARG A 49 -4.55 -5.16 -17.75
C ARG A 49 -5.19 -5.94 -16.61
N CYS A 50 -6.19 -5.36 -15.94
CA CYS A 50 -7.18 -6.17 -15.23
C CYS A 50 -7.99 -6.93 -16.28
N THR A 51 -7.58 -8.16 -16.61
CA THR A 51 -8.41 -9.06 -17.40
C THR A 51 -9.56 -9.52 -16.53
N SER A 52 -10.70 -8.84 -16.63
CA SER A 52 -11.98 -9.31 -16.08
C SER A 52 -12.71 -10.26 -17.03
N GLU A 53 -12.03 -10.77 -18.06
CA GLU A 53 -12.58 -11.72 -19.01
C GLU A 53 -12.06 -13.11 -18.68
N TYR A 54 -12.77 -13.78 -17.77
CA TYR A 54 -12.94 -15.22 -17.86
C TYR A 54 -13.73 -15.49 -19.14
N GLU A 55 -13.07 -15.43 -20.29
CA GLU A 55 -13.64 -16.01 -21.50
C GLU A 55 -13.58 -17.53 -21.37
N GLU A 56 -14.77 -18.10 -21.43
CA GLU A 56 -15.14 -19.50 -21.32
C GLU A 56 -14.37 -20.35 -22.35
N LEU A 57 -13.18 -20.82 -21.99
CA LEU A 57 -12.56 -21.95 -22.68
C LEU A 57 -13.25 -23.24 -22.21
N PRO A 58 -13.75 -24.10 -23.13
CA PRO A 58 -14.35 -25.37 -22.75
C PRO A 58 -13.24 -26.32 -22.26
N PHE A 59 -12.95 -26.22 -20.97
CA PHE A 59 -12.04 -27.08 -20.22
C PHE A 59 -12.71 -28.43 -19.91
N ASP A 60 -13.25 -29.09 -20.94
CA ASP A 60 -13.98 -30.36 -20.78
C ASP A 60 -13.05 -31.58 -20.71
N MET A 61 -11.82 -31.40 -20.20
CA MET A 61 -10.80 -32.44 -20.05
C MET A 61 -9.95 -32.30 -18.76
N MET A 62 -10.43 -31.58 -17.73
CA MET A 62 -9.90 -31.73 -16.36
C MET A 62 -11.07 -31.88 -15.40
N GLY A 63 -11.25 -33.09 -14.89
CA GLY A 63 -12.36 -33.44 -13.99
C GLY A 63 -12.41 -32.55 -12.75
N ALA A 64 -13.58 -32.52 -12.11
CA ALA A 64 -13.89 -31.71 -10.93
C ALA A 64 -12.77 -31.70 -9.86
N SER A 65 -12.06 -32.83 -9.66
CA SER A 65 -11.00 -32.92 -8.65
C SER A 65 -9.79 -32.02 -8.90
N VAL A 66 -9.45 -31.70 -10.16
CA VAL A 66 -8.31 -30.83 -10.45
C VAL A 66 -8.70 -29.37 -10.28
N ARG A 67 -9.96 -29.03 -10.57
CA ARG A 67 -10.52 -27.70 -10.29
C ARG A 67 -10.54 -27.43 -8.78
N ASP A 68 -11.00 -28.39 -7.99
CA ASP A 68 -11.06 -28.30 -6.54
C ASP A 68 -9.65 -28.17 -5.92
N MET A 69 -8.69 -28.98 -6.40
CA MET A 69 -7.29 -28.88 -5.98
C MET A 69 -6.66 -27.53 -6.34
N ILE A 70 -6.97 -27.00 -7.52
CA ILE A 70 -6.51 -25.67 -7.93
C ILE A 70 -7.12 -24.60 -7.03
N THR A 71 -8.42 -24.62 -6.76
CA THR A 71 -9.07 -23.64 -5.88
C THR A 71 -8.56 -23.70 -4.45
N ASP A 72 -8.23 -24.88 -3.94
CA ASP A 72 -7.64 -25.04 -2.60
C ASP A 72 -6.22 -24.46 -2.54
N ILE A 73 -5.37 -24.78 -3.53
CA ILE A 73 -4.00 -24.26 -3.61
C ILE A 73 -4.00 -22.73 -3.76
N PHE A 74 -4.86 -22.20 -4.64
CA PHE A 74 -4.98 -20.75 -4.81
C PHE A 74 -5.60 -20.10 -3.56
N GLY A 75 -6.57 -20.72 -2.90
CA GLY A 75 -7.14 -20.23 -1.64
C GLY A 75 -6.10 -20.12 -0.52
N ASP A 76 -5.23 -21.11 -0.39
CA ASP A 76 -4.14 -21.11 0.60
C ASP A 76 -3.06 -20.05 0.27
N ILE A 77 -2.75 -19.86 -1.01
CA ILE A 77 -1.76 -18.86 -1.44
C ILE A 77 -2.32 -17.45 -1.28
N PHE A 78 -3.56 -17.20 -1.72
CA PHE A 78 -4.19 -15.88 -1.62
C PHE A 78 -4.47 -15.51 -0.17
N SER A 79 -4.90 -16.44 0.68
CA SER A 79 -5.05 -16.18 2.11
C SER A 79 -3.72 -15.83 2.80
N GLY A 80 -2.60 -16.40 2.37
CA GLY A 80 -1.27 -16.05 2.86
C GLY A 80 -0.84 -14.64 2.47
N VAL A 81 -1.12 -14.24 1.22
CA VAL A 81 -0.82 -12.90 0.70
C VAL A 81 -1.74 -11.85 1.33
N GLU A 82 -3.04 -12.11 1.39
CA GLU A 82 -4.04 -11.26 2.03
C GLU A 82 -3.73 -11.03 3.51
N ARG A 83 -3.39 -12.10 4.26
CA ARG A 83 -2.95 -11.98 5.66
C ARG A 83 -1.71 -11.10 5.78
N THR A 84 -0.74 -11.25 4.88
CA THR A 84 0.50 -10.44 4.90
C THR A 84 0.24 -8.97 4.57
N LEU A 85 -0.63 -8.71 3.59
CA LEU A 85 -1.06 -7.35 3.22
C LEU A 85 -1.84 -6.70 4.37
N LEU A 86 -2.73 -7.43 5.02
CA LEU A 86 -3.48 -6.96 6.17
C LEU A 86 -2.55 -6.61 7.34
N ILE A 87 -1.60 -7.49 7.68
CA ILE A 87 -0.60 -7.24 8.72
C ILE A 87 0.22 -5.98 8.40
N SER A 88 0.63 -5.80 7.14
CA SER A 88 1.44 -4.64 6.74
C SER A 88 0.64 -3.34 6.74
N TYR A 89 -0.63 -3.37 6.33
CA TYR A 89 -1.55 -2.24 6.43
C TYR A 89 -1.77 -1.83 7.89
N MET A 90 -2.14 -2.78 8.76
CA MET A 90 -2.36 -2.52 10.19
C MET A 90 -1.07 -2.04 10.88
N ALA A 91 0.09 -2.61 10.55
CA ALA A 91 1.37 -2.17 11.10
C ALA A 91 1.69 -0.72 10.71
N TYR A 92 1.37 -0.32 9.48
CA TYR A 92 1.55 1.06 9.03
C TYR A 92 0.60 2.00 9.77
N ASP A 93 -0.68 1.65 9.85
CA ASP A 93 -1.71 2.43 10.54
C ASP A 93 -1.41 2.63 12.03
N ILE A 94 -1.05 1.55 12.74
CA ILE A 94 -0.58 1.60 14.13
C ILE A 94 0.63 2.54 14.24
N SER A 95 1.62 2.40 13.36
CA SER A 95 2.85 3.22 13.41
C SER A 95 2.56 4.71 13.24
N GLN A 96 1.65 5.08 12.32
CA GLN A 96 1.26 6.48 12.08
C GLN A 96 0.49 7.07 13.26
N ASN A 97 -0.47 6.33 13.82
CA ASN A 97 -1.35 6.86 14.87
C ASN A 97 -0.70 6.88 16.26
N THR A 98 0.28 6.01 16.52
CA THR A 98 0.89 5.86 17.86
C THR A 98 2.33 6.34 17.95
N GLY A 99 2.99 6.58 16.81
CA GLY A 99 4.42 6.89 16.74
C GLY A 99 5.36 5.73 17.09
N LEU A 100 4.87 4.49 17.08
CA LEU A 100 5.66 3.28 17.28
C LEU A 100 6.57 2.99 16.09
N GLU A 101 7.72 2.36 16.34
CA GLU A 101 8.56 1.83 15.27
C GLU A 101 7.81 0.75 14.48
N LEU A 102 7.97 0.75 13.16
CA LEU A 102 7.29 -0.21 12.27
C LEU A 102 7.55 -1.68 12.64
N LYS A 103 8.73 -1.99 13.22
CA LYS A 103 9.05 -3.34 13.72
C LYS A 103 8.16 -3.75 14.89
N GLN A 104 7.92 -2.85 15.84
CA GLN A 104 7.05 -3.09 16.99
C GLN A 104 5.59 -3.15 16.54
N ALA A 105 5.16 -2.22 15.69
CA ALA A 105 3.82 -2.19 15.12
C ALA A 105 3.50 -3.47 14.33
N ARG A 106 4.46 -4.03 13.58
CA ARG A 106 4.30 -5.29 12.85
C ARG A 106 4.12 -6.50 13.78
N ASN A 107 4.80 -6.52 14.92
CA ASN A 107 4.63 -7.59 15.90
C ASN A 107 3.24 -7.54 16.54
N VAL A 108 2.74 -6.34 16.85
CA VAL A 108 1.37 -6.14 17.32
C VAL A 108 0.37 -6.56 16.25
N ALA A 109 0.52 -6.07 15.02
CA ALA A 109 -0.39 -6.40 13.92
C ALA A 109 -0.48 -7.91 13.66
N ARG A 110 0.64 -8.66 13.78
CA ARG A 110 0.62 -10.13 13.70
C ARG A 110 -0.26 -10.77 14.78
N GLN A 111 -0.20 -10.26 16.01
CA GLN A 111 -0.99 -10.79 17.13
C GLN A 111 -2.47 -10.40 17.02
N VAL A 112 -2.77 -9.22 16.46
CA VAL A 112 -4.14 -8.74 16.25
C VAL A 112 -4.81 -9.48 15.10
N VAL A 113 -4.12 -9.73 13.99
CA VAL A 113 -4.72 -10.39 12.81
C VAL A 113 -5.21 -11.81 13.12
N ASP A 114 -4.63 -12.47 14.13
CA ASP A 114 -5.06 -13.79 14.59
C ASP A 114 -6.16 -13.70 15.68
N GLN A 115 -6.49 -12.51 16.20
CA GLN A 115 -7.56 -12.31 17.17
C GLN A 115 -8.86 -11.90 16.45
N GLU A 116 -9.92 -12.69 16.66
CA GLU A 116 -11.28 -12.37 16.18
C GLU A 116 -11.98 -11.29 17.02
N GLU A 117 -11.35 -10.82 18.10
CA GLU A 117 -11.94 -9.88 19.05
C GLU A 117 -11.72 -8.42 18.62
N ALA A 118 -12.81 -7.64 18.62
CA ALA A 118 -12.82 -6.23 18.23
C ALA A 118 -12.06 -5.30 19.19
N THR A 119 -11.53 -5.78 20.31
CA THR A 119 -10.79 -4.97 21.28
C THR A 119 -9.61 -5.76 21.84
N PHE A 120 -8.42 -5.16 21.81
CA PHE A 120 -7.19 -5.81 22.26
C PHE A 120 -6.32 -4.86 23.09
N GLU A 121 -5.48 -5.44 23.95
CA GLU A 121 -4.52 -4.72 24.78
C GLU A 121 -3.16 -5.45 24.75
N PHE A 122 -2.11 -4.76 24.30
CA PHE A 122 -0.76 -5.34 24.18
C PHE A 122 0.27 -4.56 25.00
N ASP A 123 1.17 -5.32 25.64
CA ASP A 123 2.37 -4.78 26.29
C ASP A 123 3.41 -4.40 25.22
N ILE A 124 3.84 -3.14 25.23
CA ILE A 124 4.85 -2.62 24.30
C ILE A 124 6.12 -2.23 25.05
N THR A 125 7.28 -2.57 24.47
CA THR A 125 8.57 -2.11 24.97
C THR A 125 8.69 -0.59 24.75
N PRO A 126 8.82 0.21 25.82
CA PRO A 126 9.00 1.65 25.69
C PRO A 126 10.32 1.95 24.94
N ALA A 127 10.30 2.99 24.11
CA ALA A 127 11.53 3.49 23.53
C ALA A 127 12.40 4.16 24.60
N TRP A 128 13.72 4.18 24.40
CA TRP A 128 14.67 4.74 25.38
C TRP A 128 14.38 6.19 25.77
N TYR A 129 13.90 7.03 24.83
CA TYR A 129 13.51 8.42 25.10
C TYR A 129 12.16 8.53 25.83
N ASP A 130 11.35 7.48 25.77
CA ASP A 130 10.03 7.39 26.37
C ASP A 130 10.13 7.11 27.89
N GLU A 131 11.25 6.58 28.37
CA GLU A 131 11.54 6.38 29.80
C GLU A 131 11.79 7.69 30.55
N PHE A 132 12.35 8.70 29.88
CA PHE A 132 12.72 9.97 30.51
C PHE A 132 11.57 10.98 30.62
N LYS A 133 10.39 10.68 30.07
CA LYS A 133 9.20 11.54 30.18
C LYS A 133 8.38 11.21 31.43
N ILE A 134 7.95 12.24 32.16
CA ILE A 134 6.97 12.09 33.26
C ILE A 134 5.61 11.75 32.64
N LYS A 135 5.03 10.62 33.04
CA LYS A 135 3.76 10.11 32.50
C LYS A 135 2.75 9.91 33.61
N LYS A 136 1.47 10.11 33.30
CA LYS A 136 0.36 9.88 34.23
C LYS A 136 -0.09 8.43 34.10
N CYS A 137 -0.18 7.72 35.21
CA CYS A 137 -0.64 6.34 35.21
C CYS A 137 -2.16 6.27 34.93
N ALA A 138 -2.58 5.46 33.97
CA ALA A 138 -3.99 5.26 33.62
C ALA A 138 -4.81 4.62 34.76
N ARG A 139 -4.20 3.77 35.60
CA ARG A 139 -4.88 3.07 36.71
C ARG A 139 -5.03 3.88 37.99
N CYS A 140 -3.98 4.57 38.43
CA CYS A 140 -3.98 5.30 39.72
C CYS A 140 -3.89 6.82 39.60
N GLY A 141 -3.72 7.37 38.38
CA GLY A 141 -3.61 8.80 38.14
C GLY A 141 -2.32 9.46 38.64
N ARG A 142 -1.39 8.70 39.25
CA ARG A 142 -0.11 9.25 39.75
C ARG A 142 0.89 9.44 38.62
N LEU A 143 1.72 10.46 38.75
CA LEU A 143 2.85 10.70 37.85
C LEU A 143 3.99 9.72 38.17
N HIS A 144 4.58 9.12 37.15
CA HIS A 144 5.76 8.29 37.26
C HIS A 144 6.76 8.61 36.15
N LEU A 145 8.05 8.46 36.46
CA LEU A 145 9.19 8.70 35.58
C LEU A 145 10.01 7.42 35.52
N MET A 146 10.55 7.05 34.34
CA MET A 146 11.40 5.88 34.08
C MET A 146 10.79 4.50 34.33
N VAL A 147 9.80 4.36 35.20
CA VAL A 147 9.37 3.04 35.70
C VAL A 147 7.90 2.82 35.41
N GLY A 148 7.59 2.02 34.39
CA GLY A 148 6.22 1.63 34.04
C GLY A 148 6.13 0.78 32.77
N LYS A 149 4.96 0.20 32.53
CA LYS A 149 4.61 -0.48 31.28
C LYS A 149 3.89 0.48 30.34
N LYS A 150 4.16 0.35 29.04
CA LYS A 150 3.41 1.01 27.96
C LYS A 150 2.44 -0.02 27.39
N LEU A 151 1.16 0.32 27.41
CA LEU A 151 0.08 -0.51 26.91
C LEU A 151 -0.48 0.14 25.65
N LEU A 152 -0.70 -0.66 24.62
CA LEU A 152 -1.44 -0.24 23.45
C LEU A 152 -2.80 -0.93 23.51
N LYS A 153 -3.83 -0.11 23.66
CA LYS A 153 -5.22 -0.53 23.51
C LYS A 153 -5.64 -0.21 22.09
N GLY A 154 -6.30 -1.15 21.44
CA GLY A 154 -6.87 -0.93 20.12
C GLY A 154 -8.29 -1.46 20.07
N ARG A 155 -9.13 -0.75 19.35
CA ARG A 155 -10.47 -1.19 18.98
C ARG A 155 -10.58 -1.13 17.46
N ILE A 156 -11.06 -2.22 16.85
CA ILE A 156 -11.28 -2.29 15.41
C ILE A 156 -12.80 -2.39 15.20
N GLU A 157 -13.41 -1.31 14.75
CA GLU A 157 -14.82 -1.27 14.35
C GLU A 157 -14.89 -0.94 12.85
N GLU A 158 -15.56 -1.78 12.07
CA GLU A 158 -15.89 -1.56 10.64
C GLU A 158 -14.71 -1.12 9.74
N GLY A 159 -13.49 -1.58 10.02
CA GLY A 159 -12.30 -1.29 9.22
C GLY A 159 -11.53 -0.03 9.61
N ILE A 160 -11.97 0.68 10.67
CA ILE A 160 -11.23 1.79 11.28
C ILE A 160 -10.67 1.30 12.62
N GLY A 161 -9.34 1.34 12.75
CA GLY A 161 -8.65 1.03 14.01
C GLY A 161 -8.47 2.30 14.84
N GLU A 162 -9.10 2.34 16.01
CA GLU A 162 -8.81 3.36 17.02
C GLU A 162 -7.79 2.79 18.01
N TYR A 163 -6.66 3.49 18.19
CA TYR A 163 -5.58 3.02 19.06
C TYR A 163 -5.24 4.07 20.11
N ASP A 164 -5.21 3.64 21.36
CA ASP A 164 -4.84 4.45 22.52
C ASP A 164 -3.60 3.88 23.21
N VAL A 165 -2.69 4.78 23.60
CA VAL A 165 -1.48 4.42 24.32
C VAL A 165 -1.62 4.80 25.78
N ASP A 166 -1.71 3.79 26.64
CA ASP A 166 -1.80 3.93 28.08
C ASP A 166 -0.45 3.65 28.76
N TYR A 167 -0.21 4.34 29.87
CA TYR A 167 0.96 4.12 30.71
C TYR A 167 0.55 3.63 32.10
N VAL A 168 1.18 2.56 32.57
CA VAL A 168 0.90 1.98 33.89
C VAL A 168 2.16 1.98 34.74
N CYS A 169 2.09 2.59 35.92
CA CYS A 169 3.21 2.63 36.85
C CYS A 169 3.45 1.26 37.50
N ARG A 170 4.67 1.01 37.99
CA ARG A 170 5.06 -0.26 38.64
C ARG A 170 4.22 -0.66 39.86
N ARG A 171 3.52 0.29 40.50
CA ARG A 171 2.62 0.00 41.63
C ARG A 171 1.25 -0.52 41.20
N CYS A 172 0.93 -0.40 39.92
CA CYS A 172 -0.35 -0.82 39.33
C CYS A 172 -0.19 -1.96 38.31
N ILE A 173 1.03 -2.45 38.13
CA ILE A 173 1.35 -3.73 37.51
C ILE A 173 1.12 -4.80 38.58
#